data_AF-A0A1F8QA18-F1
#
_entry.id   AF-A0A1F8QA18-F1
#
_cell.length_a   1.000
_cell.length_b   1.000
_cell.length_c   1.000
_cell.angle_alpha   90.00
_cell.angle_beta   90.00
_cell.angle_gamma   90.00
#
_symmetry.space_group_name_H-M   'P 1'
#
loop_
_entity.id
_entity.type
_entity.pdbx_description
1 polymer ?
#
loop_
_entity_poly.entity_id
_entity_poly.type
_entity_poly.pdbx_seq_one_letter_code
_entity_poly.pdbx_strand_id
1 'polypeptide(L)'
;MRKILLIVASFALLLVLLVSNISVTYAQNGLSVHREQGMTDGLFVPGQYSASLDNLLVVITGLDEGDTANLNLMLESASQDSEAILKKTVIGNRDKNNVIDMSCFLKDGYYQLSINAPDKYFREPKGWLFMVSDSQLINPQGKSVAFKLVSPEDQKYRPFRGPINNEAQSMENVSHEPPSEPPSIMMEWMLSLSAPAKQPVYEDVIDSTGYHYFGYYSTLDCPGIWGQFTVVDTGVRHGATGEMTNDRIYAARDISGAQHWMEIGWAEVNWQPDVRYMYEFDYTYYDWRLWSIPETPLEVALKSYGSNTWYAMYMYNGSWYTMAYEDIGFTEADYMFNSGEVYTGYGDHPSFPSATTDISKLYISNSWVNWDWQRWATTSLLTCDTYDTHTSTSYYNFYIHKH
;
A
#
# COMPACT_ATOMS: atom_id res chain seq x y z
N MET A 1 -63.34 18.76 39.08
CA MET A 1 -62.26 18.13 39.88
C MET A 1 -61.57 17.13 38.96
N ARG A 2 -60.28 17.33 38.62
CA ARG A 2 -59.14 16.66 39.30
C ARG A 2 -59.45 15.16 39.45
N LYS A 3 -58.66 14.19 38.98
CA LYS A 3 -57.23 14.07 38.67
C LYS A 3 -57.07 12.59 38.24
N ILE A 4 -56.37 12.28 37.14
CA ILE A 4 -54.99 11.71 37.12
C ILE A 4 -54.91 10.17 37.27
N LEU A 5 -54.19 9.58 36.29
CA LEU A 5 -53.47 8.27 36.26
C LEU A 5 -54.35 6.99 36.25
N LEU A 6 -54.12 5.95 35.44
CA LEU A 6 -52.95 5.37 34.76
C LEU A 6 -53.39 4.83 33.36
N ILE A 7 -52.63 4.99 32.25
CA ILE A 7 -51.40 4.25 31.84
C ILE A 7 -51.76 2.74 31.67
N VAL A 8 -51.94 2.19 30.48
CA VAL A 8 -50.94 1.78 29.46
C VAL A 8 -51.68 1.52 28.12
N ALA A 9 -50.99 1.70 27.00
CA ALA A 9 -51.37 1.30 25.63
C ALA A 9 -52.20 2.29 24.81
N SER A 10 -51.59 3.40 24.39
CA SER A 10 -51.89 4.13 23.13
C SER A 10 -50.87 5.24 22.86
N PHE A 11 -49.56 4.91 22.88
CA PHE A 11 -48.47 5.85 22.58
C PHE A 11 -47.42 5.15 21.71
N ALA A 12 -47.76 4.92 20.43
CA ALA A 12 -46.79 4.57 19.39
C ALA A 12 -47.34 4.86 17.97
N LEU A 13 -48.27 5.81 17.85
CA LEU A 13 -48.84 6.19 16.55
C LEU A 13 -49.13 7.69 16.48
N LEU A 14 -48.14 8.50 16.88
CA LEU A 14 -48.16 9.95 16.64
C LEU A 14 -46.73 10.53 16.71
N LEU A 15 -45.87 10.06 15.81
CA LEU A 15 -44.65 10.79 15.44
C LEU A 15 -44.33 10.56 13.95
N VAL A 16 -45.37 10.66 13.13
CA VAL A 16 -45.26 10.75 11.67
C VAL A 16 -45.97 12.04 11.32
N LEU A 17 -45.25 12.95 10.66
CA LEU A 17 -45.61 14.34 10.30
C LEU A 17 -45.17 15.41 11.30
N LEU A 18 -43.87 15.78 11.26
CA LEU A 18 -43.38 17.18 11.25
C LEU A 18 -41.85 17.22 11.32
N VAL A 19 -41.16 16.88 10.22
CA VAL A 19 -39.99 17.66 9.76
C VAL A 19 -40.04 17.66 8.23
N SER A 20 -40.33 18.83 7.72
CA SER A 20 -40.37 19.24 6.33
C SER A 20 -38.98 19.27 5.69
N ASN A 21 -38.89 18.72 4.47
CA ASN A 21 -38.14 19.22 3.32
C ASN A 21 -36.68 19.67 3.53
N ILE A 22 -35.75 18.74 3.35
CA ILE A 22 -34.54 18.98 2.53
C ILE A 22 -34.38 17.76 1.62
N SER A 23 -34.89 17.87 0.40
CA SER A 23 -34.58 16.94 -0.68
C SER A 23 -33.21 17.31 -1.23
N VAL A 24 -32.16 16.58 -0.85
CA VAL A 24 -30.91 16.55 -1.63
C VAL A 24 -31.13 15.53 -2.73
N THR A 25 -31.42 16.03 -3.93
CA THR A 25 -31.48 15.22 -5.14
C THR A 25 -30.06 14.75 -5.46
N TYR A 26 -29.74 13.51 -5.07
CA TYR A 26 -28.63 12.78 -5.68
C TYR A 26 -29.02 12.49 -7.13
N ALA A 27 -28.36 13.17 -8.07
CA ALA A 27 -28.38 12.76 -9.47
C ALA A 27 -27.63 11.42 -9.56
N GLN A 28 -28.37 10.32 -9.42
CA GLN A 28 -27.95 9.02 -9.91
C GLN A 28 -27.85 9.12 -11.43
N ASN A 29 -26.62 9.20 -11.95
CA ASN A 29 -26.32 8.82 -13.31
C ASN A 29 -25.15 7.83 -13.28
N GLY A 30 -25.50 6.56 -13.48
CA GLY A 30 -24.67 5.52 -14.10
C GLY A 30 -23.34 5.20 -13.44
N LEU A 31 -23.36 4.31 -12.44
CA LEU A 31 -22.38 3.22 -12.25
C LEU A 31 -22.92 2.33 -11.11
N SER A 32 -23.88 1.47 -11.44
CA SER A 32 -24.29 0.37 -10.58
C SER A 32 -23.29 -0.77 -10.76
N VAL A 33 -22.25 -0.83 -9.93
CA VAL A 33 -21.54 -2.09 -9.68
C VAL A 33 -22.20 -2.69 -8.44
N HIS A 34 -22.91 -3.79 -8.63
CA HIS A 34 -23.44 -4.60 -7.54
C HIS A 34 -22.27 -5.08 -6.69
N ARG A 35 -22.14 -4.56 -5.48
CA ARG A 35 -21.22 -5.05 -4.46
C ARG A 35 -21.89 -6.23 -3.75
N GLU A 36 -21.77 -7.43 -4.32
CA GLU A 36 -21.94 -8.64 -3.53
C GLU A 36 -20.60 -8.97 -2.88
N GLN A 37 -20.52 -8.70 -1.58
CA GLN A 37 -19.58 -9.39 -0.69
C GLN A 37 -20.02 -10.85 -0.65
N GLY A 38 -19.38 -11.67 -1.47
CA GLY A 38 -19.52 -13.11 -1.47
C GLY A 38 -18.22 -13.71 -1.97
N MET A 39 -17.45 -14.30 -1.05
CA MET A 39 -16.45 -15.31 -1.39
C MET A 39 -17.14 -16.36 -2.26
N THR A 40 -16.85 -16.36 -3.55
CA THR A 40 -17.06 -17.51 -4.42
C THR A 40 -15.77 -17.67 -5.21
N ASP A 41 -15.35 -18.91 -5.37
CA ASP A 41 -14.17 -19.42 -6.09
C ASP A 41 -14.14 -19.05 -7.59
N GLY A 42 -14.45 -17.81 -7.93
CA GLY A 42 -14.22 -17.25 -9.25
C GLY A 42 -12.74 -16.90 -9.34
N LEU A 43 -12.01 -17.65 -10.16
CA LEU A 43 -10.70 -17.23 -10.68
C LEU A 43 -10.74 -15.73 -10.98
N PHE A 44 -10.08 -14.93 -10.15
CA PHE A 44 -9.81 -13.55 -10.46
C PHE A 44 -8.77 -13.57 -11.57
N VAL A 45 -9.22 -13.48 -12.82
CA VAL A 45 -8.31 -13.24 -13.93
C VAL A 45 -7.78 -11.82 -13.72
N PRO A 46 -6.47 -11.59 -13.59
CA PRO A 46 -5.93 -10.24 -13.61
C PRO A 46 -6.11 -9.67 -15.02
N GLY A 47 -7.31 -9.15 -15.28
CA GLY A 47 -7.64 -8.43 -16.50
C GLY A 47 -7.13 -7.00 -16.39
N GLN A 48 -6.57 -6.46 -17.47
CA GLN A 48 -6.42 -5.03 -17.57
C GLN A 48 -7.82 -4.41 -17.66
N TYR A 49 -8.18 -3.63 -16.65
CA TYR A 49 -9.43 -2.87 -16.66
C TYR A 49 -9.11 -1.47 -17.16
N SER A 50 -9.85 -0.97 -18.13
CA SER A 50 -9.70 0.40 -18.62
C SER A 50 -11.00 1.16 -18.36
N ALA A 51 -10.90 2.38 -17.84
CA ALA A 51 -12.03 3.30 -17.77
C ALA A 51 -11.82 4.50 -18.70
N SER A 52 -12.93 5.01 -19.25
CA SER A 52 -12.93 6.30 -19.92
C SER A 52 -12.42 7.38 -18.96
N LEU A 53 -11.69 8.35 -19.50
CA LEU A 53 -11.23 9.54 -18.78
C LEU A 53 -12.39 10.50 -18.45
N ASP A 54 -13.57 10.27 -19.04
CA ASP A 54 -14.78 11.02 -18.77
C ASP A 54 -15.11 10.92 -17.27
N ASN A 55 -14.91 12.02 -16.54
CA ASN A 55 -15.20 12.19 -15.11
C ASN A 55 -14.12 11.72 -14.11
N LEU A 56 -12.82 11.87 -14.40
CA LEU A 56 -11.82 11.78 -13.32
C LEU A 56 -11.98 12.96 -12.34
N LEU A 57 -12.74 12.73 -11.26
CA LEU A 57 -13.03 13.71 -10.22
C LEU A 57 -12.08 13.54 -9.04
N VAL A 58 -11.44 14.64 -8.64
CA VAL A 58 -10.66 14.72 -7.41
C VAL A 58 -11.49 15.34 -6.31
N VAL A 59 -11.59 14.67 -5.17
CA VAL A 59 -12.28 15.15 -3.98
C VAL A 59 -11.27 15.48 -2.89
N ILE A 60 -11.33 16.67 -2.32
CA ILE A 60 -10.49 17.08 -1.18
C ILE A 60 -11.38 17.40 0.01
N THR A 61 -11.08 16.80 1.17
CA THR A 61 -11.82 16.95 2.43
C THR A 61 -10.88 17.27 3.60
N GLY A 62 -11.42 17.84 4.68
CA GLY A 62 -10.69 18.09 5.94
C GLY A 62 -9.81 19.35 5.98
N LEU A 63 -9.84 20.20 4.93
CA LEU A 63 -9.15 21.49 4.93
C LEU A 63 -9.96 22.54 5.73
N ASP A 64 -9.35 23.13 6.75
CA ASP A 64 -10.01 24.14 7.60
C ASP A 64 -10.34 25.41 6.82
N GLU A 65 -11.35 26.14 7.30
CA GLU A 65 -11.73 27.42 6.70
C GLU A 65 -10.55 28.41 6.66
N GLY A 66 -10.29 28.95 5.46
CA GLY A 66 -9.23 29.93 5.24
C GLY A 66 -7.84 29.33 4.95
N ASP A 67 -7.63 28.04 5.24
CA ASP A 67 -6.41 27.36 4.83
C ASP A 67 -6.42 27.08 3.32
N THR A 68 -5.23 26.90 2.74
CA THR A 68 -5.10 26.63 1.30
C THR A 68 -4.28 25.38 1.05
N ALA A 69 -4.70 24.57 0.08
CA ALA A 69 -3.95 23.45 -0.41
C ALA A 69 -3.71 23.60 -1.92
N ASN A 70 -2.56 23.15 -2.40
CA ASN A 70 -2.20 23.18 -3.82
C ASN A 70 -2.22 21.77 -4.38
N LEU A 71 -3.09 21.53 -5.35
CA LEU A 71 -3.13 20.32 -6.13
C LEU A 71 -2.24 20.47 -7.36
N ASN A 72 -1.30 19.55 -7.55
CA ASN A 72 -0.38 19.55 -8.69
C ASN A 72 -0.51 18.24 -9.46
N LEU A 73 -0.74 18.32 -10.76
CA LEU A 73 -0.67 17.18 -11.68
C LEU A 73 0.58 17.30 -12.54
N MET A 74 1.42 16.28 -12.52
CA MET A 74 2.65 16.20 -13.30
C MET A 74 2.58 15.00 -14.24
N LEU A 75 3.06 15.15 -15.46
CA LEU A 75 3.32 14.06 -16.40
C LEU A 75 4.79 13.70 -16.29
N GLU A 76 5.07 12.43 -16.02
CA GLU A 76 6.39 11.93 -15.64
C GLU A 76 7.23 11.51 -16.86
N SER A 77 7.07 12.23 -17.99
CA SER A 77 7.73 11.91 -19.27
C SER A 77 8.69 12.99 -19.79
N ALA A 78 9.06 14.00 -18.99
CA ALA A 78 9.86 15.11 -19.52
C ALA A 78 10.83 15.73 -18.51
N SER A 79 11.98 15.08 -18.29
CA SER A 79 13.16 15.64 -17.58
C SER A 79 12.91 16.13 -16.15
N GLN A 80 13.98 16.32 -15.35
CA GLN A 80 13.87 16.83 -13.98
C GLN A 80 13.31 18.27 -13.86
N ASP A 81 12.98 18.92 -15.00
CA ASP A 81 12.44 20.27 -15.11
C ASP A 81 10.96 20.33 -15.55
N SER A 82 10.22 19.21 -15.55
CA SER A 82 8.81 19.22 -15.96
C SER A 82 7.93 20.09 -15.06
N GLU A 83 7.42 21.21 -15.60
CA GLU A 83 6.38 22.00 -14.94
C GLU A 83 5.08 21.20 -14.81
N ALA A 84 4.38 21.35 -13.67
CA ALA A 84 3.08 20.71 -13.48
C ALA A 84 2.07 21.18 -14.54
N ILE A 85 1.41 20.22 -15.19
CA ILE A 85 0.36 20.44 -16.21
C ILE A 85 -0.85 21.12 -15.60
N LEU A 86 -1.15 20.81 -14.34
CA LEU A 86 -2.17 21.49 -13.56
C LEU A 86 -1.56 21.95 -12.24
N LYS A 87 -1.78 23.21 -11.89
CA LYS A 87 -1.59 23.77 -10.55
C LYS A 87 -2.89 24.42 -10.13
N LYS A 88 -3.56 23.87 -9.11
CA LYS A 88 -4.83 24.40 -8.62
C LYS A 88 -4.78 24.63 -7.12
N THR A 89 -4.95 25.89 -6.73
CA THR A 89 -5.13 26.26 -5.33
C THR A 89 -6.58 26.04 -4.93
N VAL A 90 -6.76 25.38 -3.79
CA VAL A 90 -8.03 25.05 -3.16
C VAL A 90 -8.08 25.78 -1.83
N ILE A 91 -9.17 26.52 -1.60
CA ILE A 91 -9.39 27.23 -0.34
C ILE A 91 -10.32 26.37 0.50
N GLY A 92 -9.93 26.13 1.74
CA GLY A 92 -10.64 25.28 2.67
C GLY A 92 -11.98 25.84 3.08
N ASN A 93 -12.91 24.92 3.24
CA ASN A 93 -14.17 25.12 3.92
C ASN A 93 -14.48 23.76 4.55
N ARG A 94 -14.34 23.67 5.88
CA ARG A 94 -14.32 22.39 6.60
C ARG A 94 -15.54 21.51 6.31
N ASP A 95 -16.69 22.16 6.05
CA ASP A 95 -17.98 21.49 5.84
C ASP A 95 -18.27 21.20 4.36
N LYS A 96 -17.33 21.46 3.44
CA LYS A 96 -17.54 21.28 2.00
C LYS A 96 -16.43 20.48 1.34
N ASN A 97 -16.86 19.54 0.51
CA ASN A 97 -15.97 18.83 -0.39
C ASN A 97 -15.56 19.76 -1.54
N ASN A 98 -14.26 19.85 -1.81
CA ASN A 98 -13.77 20.50 -3.01
C ASN A 98 -13.66 19.43 -4.11
N VAL A 99 -14.42 19.62 -5.20
CA VAL A 99 -14.45 18.69 -6.34
C VAL A 99 -13.79 19.35 -7.55
N ILE A 100 -12.83 18.65 -8.15
CA ILE A 100 -12.06 19.13 -9.30
C ILE A 100 -12.16 18.09 -10.41
N ASP A 101 -12.62 18.51 -11.58
CA ASP A 101 -12.60 17.68 -12.80
C ASP A 101 -11.23 17.78 -13.48
N MET A 102 -10.62 16.61 -13.75
CA MET A 102 -9.30 16.49 -14.40
C MET A 102 -9.36 15.92 -15.83
N SER A 103 -10.55 15.61 -16.34
CA SER A 103 -10.73 14.87 -17.60
C SER A 103 -10.05 15.53 -18.83
N CYS A 104 -9.88 16.85 -18.85
CA CYS A 104 -9.33 17.58 -19.99
C CYS A 104 -7.79 17.70 -20.04
N PHE A 105 -7.06 17.19 -19.03
CA PHE A 105 -5.61 17.39 -18.93
C PHE A 105 -4.78 16.15 -19.31
N LEU A 106 -5.43 15.04 -19.61
CA LEU A 106 -4.79 13.74 -19.69
C LEU A 106 -4.51 13.33 -21.15
N LYS A 107 -3.31 12.81 -21.36
CA LYS A 107 -2.77 12.18 -22.57
C LYS A 107 -2.11 10.88 -22.15
N ASP A 108 -1.67 10.07 -23.09
CA ASP A 108 -0.95 8.84 -22.74
C ASP A 108 0.36 9.16 -22.00
N GLY A 109 0.62 8.44 -20.92
CA GLY A 109 1.79 8.57 -20.07
C GLY A 109 1.53 8.29 -18.59
N TYR A 110 2.59 8.44 -17.79
CA TYR A 110 2.56 8.27 -16.34
C TYR A 110 2.32 9.61 -15.64
N TYR A 111 1.48 9.61 -14.63
CA TYR A 111 1.06 10.81 -13.92
C TYR A 111 1.27 10.69 -12.42
N GLN A 112 1.74 11.81 -11.86
CA GLN A 112 1.75 12.04 -10.43
C GLN A 112 0.80 13.20 -10.09
N LEU A 113 -0.24 12.90 -9.33
CA LEU A 113 -1.10 13.88 -8.70
C LEU A 113 -0.72 14.03 -7.23
N SER A 114 -0.41 15.24 -6.77
CA SER A 114 0.00 15.48 -5.39
C SER A 114 -0.77 16.62 -4.76
N ILE A 115 -1.00 16.54 -3.46
CA ILE A 115 -1.55 17.64 -2.67
C ILE A 115 -0.47 18.21 -1.75
N ASN A 116 -0.33 19.53 -1.74
CA ASN A 116 0.49 20.25 -0.78
C ASN A 116 -0.43 21.12 0.08
N ALA A 117 -0.70 20.67 1.30
CA ALA A 117 -1.51 21.36 2.31
C ALA A 117 -0.61 21.83 3.48
N PRO A 118 -1.08 22.73 4.36
CA PRO A 118 -0.30 23.20 5.51
C PRO A 118 0.25 22.04 6.35
N ASP A 119 1.44 22.22 6.92
CA ASP A 119 2.19 21.13 7.58
C ASP A 119 1.48 20.52 8.80
N LYS A 120 0.49 21.23 9.36
CA LYS A 120 -0.34 20.70 10.44
C LYS A 120 -1.19 19.50 10.01
N TYR A 121 -1.44 19.29 8.71
CA TYR A 121 -2.25 18.16 8.23
C TYR A 121 -1.41 16.93 7.89
N PHE A 122 -1.95 15.75 8.20
CA PHE A 122 -1.57 14.49 7.59
C PHE A 122 -2.39 14.28 6.31
N ARG A 123 -1.75 13.96 5.17
CA ARG A 123 -2.40 13.80 3.87
C ARG A 123 -2.59 12.31 3.61
N GLU A 124 -3.84 11.90 3.52
CA GLU A 124 -4.27 10.52 3.35
C GLU A 124 -5.02 10.40 2.01
N PRO A 125 -4.34 10.02 0.90
CA PRO A 125 -2.89 9.96 0.72
C PRO A 125 -2.25 11.35 0.48
N LYS A 126 -0.92 11.41 0.35
CA LYS A 126 -0.18 12.61 -0.12
C LYS A 126 -0.33 12.81 -1.63
N GLY A 127 -0.64 11.75 -2.36
CA GLY A 127 -0.80 11.79 -3.80
C GLY A 127 -1.26 10.48 -4.40
N TRP A 128 -1.49 10.53 -5.70
CA TRP A 128 -1.89 9.42 -6.53
C TRP A 128 -0.92 9.27 -7.69
N LEU A 129 -0.62 8.03 -8.03
CA LEU A 129 0.21 7.63 -9.17
C LEU A 129 -0.64 6.80 -10.13
N PHE A 130 -0.63 7.14 -11.41
CA PHE A 130 -1.47 6.46 -12.38
C PHE A 130 -0.96 6.56 -13.82
N MET A 131 -1.38 5.62 -14.65
CA MET A 131 -1.01 5.53 -16.05
C MET A 131 -2.25 5.73 -16.92
N VAL A 132 -2.09 6.55 -17.95
CA VAL A 132 -3.03 6.69 -19.05
C VAL A 132 -2.41 6.04 -20.29
N SER A 133 -3.15 5.17 -20.96
CA SER A 133 -2.74 4.56 -22.23
C SER A 133 -3.96 4.44 -23.12
N ASP A 134 -3.79 4.67 -24.43
CA ASP A 134 -4.88 4.66 -25.41
C ASP A 134 -6.05 5.56 -24.98
N SER A 135 -5.73 6.71 -24.38
CA SER A 135 -6.70 7.67 -23.81
C SER A 135 -7.62 7.08 -22.74
N GLN A 136 -7.15 6.09 -21.99
CA GLN A 136 -7.89 5.44 -20.91
C GLN A 136 -7.03 5.35 -19.64
N LEU A 137 -7.68 5.48 -18.49
CA LEU A 137 -7.03 5.20 -17.21
C LEU A 137 -6.87 3.69 -17.07
N ILE A 138 -5.65 3.24 -16.79
CA ILE A 138 -5.32 1.82 -16.66
C ILE A 138 -5.56 1.36 -15.23
N ASN A 139 -6.19 0.20 -15.10
CA ASN A 139 -6.55 -0.50 -13.87
C ASN A 139 -7.19 0.36 -12.77
N PRO A 140 -8.14 1.27 -13.06
CA PRO A 140 -8.63 2.24 -12.07
C PRO A 140 -9.34 1.61 -10.86
N GLN A 141 -9.63 0.30 -10.89
CA GLN A 141 -10.31 -0.47 -9.85
C GLN A 141 -11.59 0.19 -9.29
N GLY A 142 -12.25 1.06 -10.07
CA GLY A 142 -13.41 1.84 -9.62
C GLY A 142 -13.12 2.83 -8.49
N LYS A 143 -11.85 3.16 -8.23
CA LYS A 143 -11.43 4.06 -7.15
C LYS A 143 -11.70 5.50 -7.52
N SER A 144 -12.26 6.26 -6.57
CA SER A 144 -12.36 7.72 -6.66
C SER A 144 -11.08 8.34 -6.15
N VAL A 145 -10.60 9.39 -6.83
CA VAL A 145 -9.39 10.10 -6.42
C VAL A 145 -9.75 11.05 -5.29
N ALA A 146 -9.42 10.65 -4.06
CA ALA A 146 -9.74 11.43 -2.86
C ALA A 146 -8.48 11.81 -2.09
N PHE A 147 -8.52 12.97 -1.46
CA PHE A 147 -7.53 13.44 -0.49
C PHE A 147 -8.25 13.78 0.80
N LYS A 148 -7.88 13.10 1.88
CA LYS A 148 -8.33 13.43 3.23
C LYS A 148 -7.19 14.11 3.96
N LEU A 149 -7.42 15.35 4.38
CA LEU A 149 -6.49 16.11 5.20
C LEU A 149 -6.89 15.95 6.67
N VAL A 150 -6.14 15.14 7.40
CA VAL A 150 -6.40 14.85 8.81
C VAL A 150 -5.78 15.94 9.66
N SER A 151 -6.59 16.65 10.45
CA SER A 151 -6.14 17.75 11.31
C SER A 151 -5.34 17.22 12.52
N PRO A 152 -4.51 18.06 13.18
CA PRO A 152 -3.68 17.64 14.30
C PRO A 152 -4.43 16.92 15.43
N GLU A 153 -5.66 17.33 15.72
CA GLU A 153 -6.49 16.76 16.77
C GLU A 153 -7.00 15.35 16.45
N ASP A 154 -7.08 14.99 15.16
CA ASP A 154 -7.55 13.69 14.68
C ASP A 154 -6.39 12.75 14.29
N GLN A 155 -5.15 13.24 14.33
CA GLN A 155 -3.95 12.47 13.99
C GLN A 155 -3.57 11.51 15.12
N LYS A 156 -3.45 10.23 14.78
CA LYS A 156 -2.85 9.22 15.68
C LYS A 156 -1.34 9.43 15.82
N TYR A 157 -0.66 9.76 14.72
CA TYR A 157 0.78 9.91 14.63
C TYR A 157 1.16 11.22 13.97
N ARG A 158 2.32 11.76 14.38
CA ARG A 158 2.85 12.97 13.75
C ARG A 158 3.30 12.64 12.32
N PRO A 159 2.93 13.45 11.32
CA PRO A 159 3.50 13.29 9.99
C PRO A 159 5.03 13.42 9.94
N PHE A 160 5.67 12.56 9.14
CA PHE A 160 7.03 12.76 8.66
C PHE A 160 7.02 13.58 7.37
N ARG A 161 7.88 14.60 7.31
CA ARG A 161 7.98 15.57 6.21
C ARG A 161 9.42 15.89 5.83
N GLY A 162 10.39 15.19 6.43
CA GLY A 162 11.80 15.46 6.15
C GLY A 162 12.11 15.19 4.69
N PRO A 163 13.06 15.92 4.08
CA PRO A 163 13.68 15.43 2.85
C PRO A 163 14.18 14.02 3.13
N ILE A 164 13.99 13.15 2.14
CA ILE A 164 14.69 11.89 2.12
C ILE A 164 15.97 12.15 1.34
N ASN A 165 16.98 12.70 2.04
CA ASN A 165 18.21 13.23 1.47
C ASN A 165 19.37 12.25 1.69
N ASN A 166 20.15 12.04 0.63
CA ASN A 166 21.22 11.03 0.54
C ASN A 166 22.48 11.34 1.38
N GLU A 167 22.41 12.28 2.32
CA GLU A 167 23.54 12.58 3.20
C GLU A 167 23.58 11.54 4.33
N ALA A 168 24.27 10.43 4.06
CA ALA A 168 24.58 9.42 5.06
C ALA A 168 25.30 10.07 6.24
N GLN A 169 24.57 10.31 7.35
CA GLN A 169 25.22 10.62 8.61
C GLN A 169 25.98 9.38 9.08
N SER A 170 27.17 9.54 9.66
CA SER A 170 27.93 8.42 10.20
C SER A 170 27.15 7.78 11.36
N MET A 171 26.51 6.63 11.12
CA MET A 171 25.58 5.95 12.03
C MET A 171 26.25 4.92 12.96
N GLU A 172 27.51 5.12 13.36
CA GLU A 172 28.32 4.10 14.08
C GLU A 172 27.76 3.60 15.44
N ASN A 173 26.63 4.12 15.95
CA ASN A 173 26.02 3.67 17.21
C ASN A 173 24.48 3.55 17.17
N VAL A 174 23.89 3.42 15.99
CA VAL A 174 22.42 3.28 15.86
C VAL A 174 22.00 1.83 16.09
N SER A 175 20.96 1.62 16.92
CA SER A 175 20.30 0.32 17.00
C SER A 175 19.45 0.08 15.76
N HIS A 176 19.81 -0.95 15.00
CA HIS A 176 19.05 -1.43 13.83
C HIS A 176 17.84 -2.28 14.22
N GLU A 177 17.69 -2.66 15.49
CA GLU A 177 16.51 -3.43 15.90
C GLU A 177 15.25 -2.55 15.96
N PRO A 178 14.11 -3.02 15.42
CA PRO A 178 12.83 -2.35 15.58
C PRO A 178 12.50 -2.10 17.06
N PRO A 179 11.90 -0.94 17.38
CA PRO A 179 11.68 -0.52 18.76
C PRO A 179 10.72 -1.46 19.51
N SER A 180 10.78 -1.40 20.85
CA SER A 180 9.89 -2.14 21.75
C SER A 180 8.45 -1.62 21.72
N GLU A 181 8.23 -0.40 21.26
CA GLU A 181 6.92 0.25 21.07
C GLU A 181 6.76 0.75 19.63
N PRO A 182 5.54 0.92 19.10
CA PRO A 182 5.33 1.42 17.75
C PRO A 182 5.90 2.85 17.56
N PRO A 183 6.58 3.14 16.44
CA PRO A 183 7.02 4.49 16.12
C PRO A 183 5.83 5.47 16.04
N SER A 184 5.95 6.61 16.70
CA SER A 184 4.88 7.63 16.78
C SER A 184 4.89 8.67 15.64
N ILE A 185 5.74 8.46 14.64
CA ILE A 185 5.88 9.30 13.46
C ILE A 185 5.51 8.46 12.23
N MET A 186 4.62 8.99 11.38
CA MET A 186 4.08 8.29 10.22
C MET A 186 4.54 8.94 8.91
N MET A 187 5.04 8.13 7.98
CA MET A 187 5.39 8.56 6.63
C MET A 187 4.13 8.74 5.79
N GLU A 188 4.18 9.72 4.89
CA GLU A 188 3.12 9.95 3.91
C GLU A 188 3.38 9.18 2.63
N TRP A 189 2.35 8.55 2.08
CA TRP A 189 2.44 7.72 0.88
C TRP A 189 1.74 8.32 -0.34
N MET A 190 2.13 7.79 -1.49
CA MET A 190 1.40 7.87 -2.74
C MET A 190 0.55 6.60 -2.90
N LEU A 191 -0.68 6.70 -3.39
CA LEU A 191 -1.48 5.54 -3.78
C LEU A 191 -1.40 5.28 -5.28
N SER A 192 -1.28 4.02 -5.69
CA SER A 192 -1.30 3.67 -7.11
C SER A 192 -2.72 3.34 -7.59
N LEU A 193 -3.27 4.14 -8.51
CA LEU A 193 -4.55 3.81 -9.16
C LEU A 193 -4.40 2.75 -10.23
N SER A 194 -3.23 2.61 -10.83
CA SER A 194 -3.01 1.71 -11.97
C SER A 194 -2.41 0.36 -11.59
N ALA A 195 -2.22 0.13 -10.30
CA ALA A 195 -1.71 -1.14 -9.83
C ALA A 195 -2.71 -2.28 -10.09
N PRO A 196 -2.23 -3.46 -10.53
CA PRO A 196 -3.05 -4.65 -10.58
C PRO A 196 -3.46 -5.08 -9.18
N ALA A 197 -4.54 -5.86 -9.10
CA ALA A 197 -4.89 -6.54 -7.85
C ALA A 197 -3.77 -7.52 -7.50
N LYS A 198 -3.43 -7.61 -6.22
CA LYS A 198 -2.44 -8.55 -5.71
C LYS A 198 -3.11 -9.77 -5.10
N GLN A 199 -2.51 -10.94 -5.26
CA GLN A 199 -2.93 -12.17 -4.60
C GLN A 199 -2.01 -12.48 -3.42
N PRO A 200 -2.51 -13.21 -2.41
CA PRO A 200 -1.67 -13.62 -1.31
C PRO A 200 -0.87 -14.89 -1.65
N VAL A 201 0.09 -15.24 -0.80
CA VAL A 201 1.02 -16.33 -1.08
C VAL A 201 0.45 -17.66 -0.56
N TYR A 202 0.11 -18.56 -1.49
CA TYR A 202 -0.28 -19.94 -1.17
C TYR A 202 0.85 -20.92 -1.55
N GLU A 203 1.26 -21.77 -0.60
CA GLU A 203 2.43 -22.68 -0.74
C GLU A 203 2.35 -23.65 -1.93
N ASP A 204 1.15 -23.98 -2.40
CA ASP A 204 0.92 -25.04 -3.40
C ASP A 204 0.46 -24.54 -4.78
N VAL A 205 0.47 -23.23 -5.00
CA VAL A 205 -0.11 -22.64 -6.22
C VAL A 205 0.96 -21.89 -7.01
N ILE A 206 1.63 -22.60 -7.93
CA ILE A 206 2.17 -21.94 -9.13
C ILE A 206 0.94 -21.46 -9.90
N ASP A 207 0.57 -20.22 -9.67
CA ASP A 207 -0.71 -19.73 -10.16
C ASP A 207 -0.65 -19.50 -11.67
N SER A 208 -1.64 -20.05 -12.36
CA SER A 208 -1.99 -19.70 -13.74
C SER A 208 -2.22 -18.21 -13.97
N THR A 209 -2.37 -17.41 -12.90
CA THR A 209 -2.47 -15.95 -12.96
C THR A 209 -1.15 -15.26 -13.28
N GLY A 210 0.00 -15.95 -13.21
CA GLY A 210 1.31 -15.38 -13.58
C GLY A 210 2.10 -14.79 -12.43
N TYR A 211 1.69 -15.03 -11.18
CA TYR A 211 2.48 -14.74 -9.98
C TYR A 211 3.46 -15.88 -9.68
N HIS A 212 4.71 -15.51 -9.39
CA HIS A 212 5.77 -16.42 -8.99
C HIS A 212 6.43 -15.90 -7.72
N TYR A 213 6.60 -16.78 -6.75
CA TYR A 213 7.20 -16.47 -5.46
C TYR A 213 8.45 -17.33 -5.26
N PHE A 214 9.50 -16.75 -4.71
CA PHE A 214 10.75 -17.44 -4.45
C PHE A 214 11.41 -16.88 -3.20
N GLY A 215 11.91 -17.76 -2.33
CA GLY A 215 12.52 -17.35 -1.07
C GLY A 215 12.17 -18.31 0.06
N TYR A 216 12.29 -17.82 1.28
CA TYR A 216 12.13 -18.61 2.49
C TYR A 216 10.84 -18.27 3.19
N TYR A 217 10.22 -19.30 3.74
CA TYR A 217 9.11 -19.11 4.66
C TYR A 217 9.29 -19.94 5.93
N SER A 218 8.69 -19.46 7.00
CA SER A 218 8.67 -20.11 8.30
C SER A 218 7.23 -20.23 8.75
N THR A 219 6.85 -21.43 9.22
CA THR A 219 5.54 -21.67 9.84
C THR A 219 5.54 -21.48 11.37
N LEU A 220 6.60 -20.85 11.90
CA LEU A 220 6.69 -20.53 13.32
C LEU A 220 5.81 -19.33 13.64
N ASP A 221 4.88 -19.49 14.59
CA ASP A 221 4.13 -18.36 15.15
C ASP A 221 5.11 -17.30 15.68
N CYS A 222 5.13 -16.12 15.07
CA CYS A 222 5.90 -14.99 15.57
C CYS A 222 5.23 -13.63 15.32
N PRO A 223 5.42 -12.65 16.21
CA PRO A 223 4.79 -11.34 16.09
C PRO A 223 5.67 -10.34 15.32
N GLY A 224 6.73 -10.77 14.62
CA GLY A 224 7.54 -9.84 13.85
C GLY A 224 8.59 -10.46 12.94
N ILE A 225 8.83 -9.77 11.84
CA ILE A 225 9.83 -10.06 10.82
C ILE A 225 10.53 -8.76 10.41
N TRP A 226 11.83 -8.85 10.15
CA TRP A 226 12.67 -7.73 9.73
C TRP A 226 13.51 -8.20 8.53
N GLY A 227 13.72 -7.29 7.57
CA GLY A 227 14.48 -7.53 6.36
C GLY A 227 15.35 -6.34 5.97
N GLN A 228 16.54 -6.64 5.48
CA GLN A 228 17.43 -5.69 4.82
C GLN A 228 17.63 -6.11 3.36
N PHE A 229 17.41 -5.18 2.45
CA PHE A 229 17.35 -5.42 1.01
C PHE A 229 18.29 -4.49 0.25
N THR A 230 19.11 -5.04 -0.64
CA THR A 230 19.76 -4.23 -1.66
C THR A 230 18.76 -3.96 -2.78
N VAL A 231 18.59 -2.67 -3.11
CA VAL A 231 17.67 -2.25 -4.16
C VAL A 231 18.43 -2.28 -5.48
N VAL A 232 17.96 -3.11 -6.40
CA VAL A 232 18.57 -3.27 -7.72
C VAL A 232 17.63 -2.79 -8.81
N ASP A 233 18.20 -2.48 -9.97
CA ASP A 233 17.45 -2.29 -11.19
C ASP A 233 17.13 -3.67 -11.78
N THR A 234 15.84 -3.97 -11.89
CA THR A 234 15.35 -5.27 -12.33
C THR A 234 15.11 -5.37 -13.82
N GLY A 235 15.14 -4.25 -14.54
CA GLY A 235 14.85 -4.20 -15.96
C GLY A 235 13.42 -4.64 -16.29
N VAL A 236 12.46 -4.34 -15.41
CA VAL A 236 11.02 -4.51 -15.71
C VAL A 236 10.71 -3.76 -16.99
N ARG A 237 9.97 -4.39 -17.91
CA ARG A 237 9.71 -3.79 -19.22
C ARG A 237 8.60 -2.74 -19.10
N HIS A 238 9.00 -1.48 -18.98
CA HIS A 238 8.08 -0.34 -19.03
C HIS A 238 7.46 -0.20 -20.44
N GLY A 239 6.13 -0.06 -20.50
CA GLY A 239 5.36 -0.09 -21.74
C GLY A 239 4.87 -1.49 -22.17
N ALA A 240 5.30 -2.56 -21.49
CA ALA A 240 4.64 -3.87 -21.55
C ALA A 240 3.43 -3.91 -20.57
N THR A 241 2.68 -5.01 -20.53
CA THR A 241 1.49 -5.13 -19.68
C THR A 241 1.70 -6.08 -18.50
N GLY A 242 1.55 -5.58 -17.27
CA GLY A 242 1.48 -6.39 -16.06
C GLY A 242 2.79 -7.06 -15.65
N GLU A 243 3.90 -6.34 -15.72
CA GLU A 243 5.18 -6.79 -15.16
C GLU A 243 5.49 -6.10 -13.84
N MET A 244 5.97 -6.88 -12.89
CA MET A 244 6.50 -6.40 -11.63
C MET A 244 7.57 -7.35 -11.13
N THR A 245 8.54 -6.77 -10.44
CA THR A 245 9.43 -7.46 -9.51
C THR A 245 9.36 -6.79 -8.14
N ASN A 246 9.41 -7.56 -7.07
CA ASN A 246 9.72 -7.04 -5.74
C ASN A 246 10.59 -7.99 -4.91
N ASP A 247 11.18 -7.44 -3.85
CA ASP A 247 11.76 -8.16 -2.71
C ASP A 247 11.14 -7.61 -1.42
N ARG A 248 10.68 -8.49 -0.55
CA ARG A 248 9.77 -8.14 0.55
C ARG A 248 9.87 -9.06 1.75
N ILE A 249 9.44 -8.52 2.89
CA ILE A 249 9.00 -9.32 4.04
C ILE A 249 7.47 -9.38 4.05
N TYR A 250 6.94 -10.51 4.49
CA TYR A 250 5.51 -10.80 4.47
C TYR A 250 5.13 -11.51 5.77
N ALA A 251 4.03 -11.09 6.38
CA ALA A 251 3.45 -11.72 7.56
C ALA A 251 1.99 -12.04 7.29
N ALA A 252 1.59 -13.31 7.43
CA ALA A 252 0.23 -13.74 7.19
C ALA A 252 -0.29 -14.79 8.16
N ARG A 253 -1.62 -14.87 8.17
CA ARG A 253 -2.38 -15.91 8.84
C ARG A 253 -3.62 -16.29 8.05
N ASP A 254 -3.92 -17.59 7.99
CA ASP A 254 -5.24 -18.05 7.56
C ASP A 254 -6.24 -17.84 8.69
N ILE A 255 -7.27 -17.04 8.44
CA ILE A 255 -8.41 -16.84 9.32
C ILE A 255 -9.67 -17.29 8.60
N SER A 256 -10.17 -18.46 8.98
CA SER A 256 -11.43 -19.03 8.45
C SER A 256 -11.43 -19.29 6.94
N GLY A 257 -10.30 -19.72 6.37
CA GLY A 257 -10.14 -20.06 4.96
C GLY A 257 -9.76 -18.87 4.08
N ALA A 258 -9.42 -17.72 4.67
CA ALA A 258 -8.94 -16.53 3.97
C ALA A 258 -7.59 -16.10 4.56
N GLN A 259 -6.61 -15.86 3.69
CA GLN A 259 -5.31 -15.36 4.12
C GLN A 259 -5.43 -13.86 4.41
N HIS A 260 -5.09 -13.48 5.63
CA HIS A 260 -4.92 -12.10 6.05
C HIS A 260 -3.43 -11.82 6.11
N TRP A 261 -2.97 -10.71 5.53
CA TRP A 261 -1.53 -10.43 5.50
C TRP A 261 -1.19 -8.95 5.52
N MET A 262 0.08 -8.68 5.80
CA MET A 262 0.74 -7.39 5.58
C MET A 262 2.10 -7.66 4.97
N GLU A 263 2.54 -6.79 4.07
CA GLU A 263 3.85 -6.89 3.43
C GLU A 263 4.47 -5.53 3.16
N ILE A 264 5.80 -5.51 3.16
CA ILE A 264 6.60 -4.32 2.90
C ILE A 264 7.91 -4.73 2.25
N GLY A 265 8.38 -3.90 1.31
CA GLY A 265 9.61 -4.16 0.58
C GLY A 265 9.91 -3.06 -0.42
N TRP A 266 10.67 -3.41 -1.45
CA TRP A 266 10.83 -2.57 -2.63
C TRP A 266 10.31 -3.27 -3.88
N ALA A 267 9.83 -2.51 -4.84
CA ALA A 267 9.30 -3.00 -6.10
C ALA A 267 9.72 -2.13 -7.28
N GLU A 268 9.86 -2.76 -8.43
CA GLU A 268 9.88 -2.14 -9.75
C GLU A 268 8.64 -2.62 -10.49
N VAL A 269 7.85 -1.69 -11.02
CA VAL A 269 6.50 -1.98 -11.52
C VAL A 269 6.25 -1.27 -12.85
N ASN A 270 5.67 -1.97 -13.81
CA ASN A 270 5.58 -1.43 -15.17
C ASN A 270 4.44 -0.42 -15.38
N TRP A 271 3.48 -0.38 -14.46
CA TRP A 271 2.37 0.58 -14.44
C TRP A 271 2.77 1.90 -13.77
N GLN A 272 4.05 2.06 -13.48
CA GLN A 272 4.70 3.29 -13.04
C GLN A 272 5.91 3.59 -13.95
N PRO A 273 6.49 4.80 -13.89
CA PRO A 273 7.75 5.10 -14.54
C PRO A 273 8.87 4.14 -14.13
N ASP A 274 9.94 4.16 -14.92
CA ASP A 274 11.16 3.37 -14.72
C ASP A 274 11.98 3.85 -13.52
N VAL A 275 11.43 3.58 -12.33
CA VAL A 275 12.00 3.86 -11.03
C VAL A 275 11.58 2.77 -10.05
N ARG A 276 12.35 2.63 -8.97
CA ARG A 276 12.06 1.68 -7.89
C ARG A 276 11.37 2.40 -6.75
N TYR A 277 10.41 1.73 -6.15
CA TYR A 277 9.62 2.24 -5.02
C TYR A 277 9.81 1.36 -3.81
N MET A 278 9.89 1.97 -2.64
CA MET A 278 9.53 1.25 -1.42
C MET A 278 8.01 1.17 -1.40
N TYR A 279 7.47 0.03 -0.99
CA TYR A 279 6.03 -0.18 -1.01
C TYR A 279 5.53 -0.91 0.22
N GLU A 280 4.26 -0.69 0.52
CA GLU A 280 3.44 -1.48 1.43
C GLU A 280 2.15 -1.85 0.70
N PHE A 281 1.71 -3.09 0.85
CA PHE A 281 0.43 -3.54 0.30
C PHE A 281 -0.61 -3.59 1.39
N ASP A 282 -1.61 -2.74 1.26
CA ASP A 282 -2.76 -2.67 2.13
C ASP A 282 -3.77 -3.75 1.75
N TYR A 283 -3.80 -4.83 2.53
CA TYR A 283 -4.73 -5.94 2.34
C TYR A 283 -6.21 -5.52 2.48
N THR A 284 -6.53 -4.55 3.33
CA THR A 284 -7.91 -4.17 3.61
C THR A 284 -8.55 -3.50 2.40
N TYR A 285 -7.78 -2.65 1.72
CA TYR A 285 -8.25 -1.86 0.59
C TYR A 285 -7.71 -2.34 -0.77
N TYR A 286 -6.85 -3.37 -0.77
CA TYR A 286 -6.15 -3.89 -1.94
C TYR A 286 -5.41 -2.76 -2.66
N ASP A 287 -4.61 -2.02 -1.90
CA ASP A 287 -3.97 -0.79 -2.33
C ASP A 287 -2.45 -0.88 -2.24
N TRP A 288 -1.78 -0.42 -3.28
CA TRP A 288 -0.33 -0.24 -3.27
C TRP A 288 -0.01 1.15 -2.76
N ARG A 289 0.58 1.22 -1.57
CA ARG A 289 1.16 2.43 -1.00
C ARG A 289 2.62 2.50 -1.41
N LEU A 290 3.02 3.61 -2.02
CA LEU A 290 4.33 3.79 -2.65
C LEU A 290 5.08 4.99 -2.06
N TRP A 291 6.39 4.83 -1.91
CA TRP A 291 7.35 5.84 -1.49
C TRP A 291 8.57 5.81 -2.40
N SER A 292 9.19 6.98 -2.59
CA SER A 292 10.53 7.06 -3.19
C SER A 292 11.56 6.36 -2.31
N ILE A 293 12.47 5.61 -2.92
CA ILE A 293 13.62 5.00 -2.23
C ILE A 293 14.74 6.04 -2.11
N PRO A 294 15.17 6.41 -0.90
CA PRO A 294 16.25 7.38 -0.73
C PRO A 294 17.65 6.77 -0.74
N GLU A 295 17.78 5.57 -0.19
CA GLU A 295 19.05 4.94 0.10
C GLU A 295 18.91 3.42 0.04
N THR A 296 20.03 2.77 -0.23
CA THR A 296 20.18 1.32 -0.19
C THR A 296 21.40 1.00 0.69
N PRO A 297 21.34 -0.05 1.53
CA PRO A 297 20.26 -1.03 1.67
C PRO A 297 18.99 -0.46 2.32
N LEU A 298 17.83 -0.96 1.90
CA LEU A 298 16.53 -0.68 2.51
C LEU A 298 16.37 -1.57 3.75
N GLU A 299 16.00 -0.99 4.89
CA GLU A 299 15.77 -1.76 6.11
C GLU A 299 14.33 -1.56 6.60
N VAL A 300 13.57 -2.64 6.64
CA VAL A 300 12.13 -2.64 6.96
C VAL A 300 11.76 -3.70 7.97
N ALA A 301 10.62 -3.53 8.62
CA ALA A 301 10.07 -4.50 9.57
C ALA A 301 8.54 -4.51 9.57
N LEU A 302 7.99 -5.69 9.83
CA LEU A 302 6.60 -5.90 10.22
C LEU A 302 6.58 -6.37 11.67
N LYS A 303 5.77 -5.74 12.53
CA LYS A 303 5.65 -6.17 13.93
C LYS A 303 4.27 -5.91 14.50
N SER A 304 3.73 -6.89 15.22
CA SER A 304 2.65 -6.70 16.19
C SER A 304 3.22 -6.40 17.58
N TYR A 305 2.59 -5.45 18.27
CA TYR A 305 2.93 -5.05 19.63
C TYR A 305 1.93 -5.62 20.65
N GLY A 306 1.55 -6.88 20.47
CA GLY A 306 0.60 -7.58 21.35
C GLY A 306 -0.87 -7.25 21.09
N SER A 307 -1.19 -6.78 19.89
CA SER A 307 -2.56 -6.53 19.42
C SER A 307 -2.74 -7.05 17.99
N ASN A 308 -3.96 -7.05 17.47
CA ASN A 308 -4.19 -7.43 16.07
C ASN A 308 -3.67 -6.37 15.07
N THR A 309 -3.24 -5.20 15.56
CA THR A 309 -2.61 -4.18 14.72
C THR A 309 -1.14 -4.52 14.46
N TRP A 310 -0.83 -4.68 13.18
CA TRP A 310 0.53 -4.80 12.67
C TRP A 310 1.03 -3.45 12.17
N TYR A 311 2.34 -3.24 12.29
CA TYR A 311 3.01 -2.03 11.86
C TYR A 311 4.04 -2.38 10.81
N ALA A 312 3.92 -1.79 9.63
CA ALA A 312 4.98 -1.73 8.65
C ALA A 312 5.87 -0.52 8.93
N MET A 313 7.17 -0.77 9.03
CA MET A 313 8.14 0.21 9.47
C MET A 313 9.34 0.26 8.55
N TYR A 314 9.95 1.44 8.45
CA TYR A 314 11.18 1.68 7.69
C TYR A 314 12.21 2.42 8.54
N MET A 315 13.45 1.95 8.49
CA MET A 315 14.59 2.60 9.12
C MET A 315 15.14 3.68 8.18
N TYR A 316 15.11 4.93 8.62
CA TYR A 316 15.69 6.05 7.88
C TYR A 316 16.52 6.93 8.80
N ASN A 317 17.74 7.27 8.39
CA ASN A 317 18.65 8.13 9.15
C ASN A 317 18.74 7.74 10.65
N GLY A 318 18.78 6.43 10.90
CA GLY A 318 18.90 5.81 12.21
C GLY A 318 17.69 5.91 13.12
N SER A 319 16.50 6.13 12.57
CA SER A 319 15.23 6.05 13.29
C SER A 319 14.21 5.22 12.52
N TRP A 320 13.43 4.44 13.26
CA TRP A 320 12.27 3.73 12.70
C TRP A 320 11.08 4.67 12.55
N TYR A 321 10.43 4.62 11.39
CA TYR A 321 9.20 5.34 11.09
C TYR A 321 8.09 4.35 10.75
N THR A 322 6.87 4.68 11.15
CA THR A 322 5.68 3.93 10.75
C THR A 322 5.34 4.31 9.32
N MET A 323 5.20 3.32 8.44
CA MET A 323 4.74 3.52 7.07
C MET A 323 3.25 3.25 6.94
N ALA A 324 2.81 2.16 7.57
CA ALA A 324 1.42 1.74 7.62
C ALA A 324 1.17 1.01 8.95
N TYR A 325 -0.08 1.00 9.37
CA TYR A 325 -0.53 0.13 10.45
C TYR A 325 -1.96 -0.30 10.20
N GLU A 326 -2.24 -1.59 10.36
CA GLU A 326 -3.54 -2.16 10.03
C GLU A 326 -3.92 -3.23 11.05
N ASP A 327 -5.20 -3.30 11.43
CA ASP A 327 -5.74 -4.46 12.16
C ASP A 327 -6.00 -5.58 11.14
N ILE A 328 -5.09 -6.55 11.08
CA ILE A 328 -5.18 -7.69 10.15
C ILE A 328 -5.74 -8.95 10.84
N GLY A 329 -6.21 -8.84 12.09
CA GLY A 329 -6.97 -9.88 12.77
C GLY A 329 -6.16 -10.90 13.59
N PHE A 330 -4.83 -10.75 13.70
CA PHE A 330 -3.98 -11.66 14.48
C PHE A 330 -2.78 -10.94 15.12
N THR A 331 -2.24 -11.51 16.20
CA THR A 331 -1.06 -10.97 16.90
C THR A 331 0.25 -11.65 16.51
N GLU A 332 0.17 -12.88 16.00
CA GLU A 332 1.30 -13.68 15.55
C GLU A 332 0.95 -14.27 14.19
N ALA A 333 1.87 -14.17 13.24
CA ALA A 333 1.73 -14.76 11.92
C ALA A 333 2.16 -16.22 11.99
N ASP A 334 1.38 -17.13 11.41
CA ASP A 334 1.79 -18.52 11.22
C ASP A 334 2.45 -18.76 9.86
N TYR A 335 2.54 -17.72 9.01
CA TYR A 335 3.37 -17.70 7.82
C TYR A 335 4.17 -16.39 7.73
N MET A 336 5.50 -16.52 7.77
CA MET A 336 6.44 -15.43 7.53
C MET A 336 7.23 -15.72 6.27
N PHE A 337 7.41 -14.72 5.41
CA PHE A 337 8.24 -14.85 4.22
C PHE A 337 9.29 -13.76 4.18
N ASN A 338 10.48 -14.15 3.76
CA ASN A 338 11.36 -13.25 3.05
C ASN A 338 11.52 -13.82 1.64
N SER A 339 11.00 -13.09 0.67
CA SER A 339 10.87 -13.57 -0.70
C SER A 339 10.88 -12.42 -1.67
N GLY A 340 11.31 -12.72 -2.88
CA GLY A 340 10.90 -11.91 -4.00
C GLY A 340 9.69 -12.51 -4.72
N GLU A 341 9.05 -11.64 -5.48
CA GLU A 341 7.88 -11.95 -6.27
C GLU A 341 8.04 -11.37 -7.66
N VAL A 342 7.63 -12.16 -8.65
CA VAL A 342 7.47 -11.73 -10.03
C VAL A 342 6.02 -11.88 -10.42
N TYR A 343 5.52 -10.90 -11.15
CA TYR A 343 4.25 -11.02 -11.85
C TYR A 343 4.44 -10.82 -13.35
N THR A 344 3.85 -11.71 -14.16
CA THR A 344 3.72 -11.58 -15.61
C THR A 344 2.37 -12.04 -16.11
N GLY A 345 1.65 -11.17 -16.81
CA GLY A 345 0.34 -11.53 -17.37
C GLY A 345 0.34 -12.57 -18.51
N TYR A 346 1.49 -12.93 -19.12
CA TYR A 346 1.51 -13.66 -20.41
C TYR A 346 2.48 -14.86 -20.55
N GLY A 347 2.89 -15.51 -19.45
CA GLY A 347 3.80 -16.68 -19.50
C GLY A 347 5.20 -16.37 -20.06
N ASP A 348 5.46 -15.11 -20.42
CA ASP A 348 6.73 -14.60 -20.90
C ASP A 348 7.43 -13.92 -19.72
N HIS A 349 8.07 -14.74 -18.89
CA HIS A 349 8.66 -14.34 -17.61
C HIS A 349 9.86 -13.39 -17.83
N PRO A 350 9.95 -12.21 -17.17
CA PRO A 350 11.07 -11.29 -17.33
C PRO A 350 12.36 -11.95 -16.83
N SER A 351 13.48 -11.48 -17.36
CA SER A 351 14.78 -11.78 -16.77
C SER A 351 14.84 -11.11 -15.40
N PHE A 352 14.95 -11.92 -14.36
CA PHE A 352 15.21 -11.42 -13.03
C PHE A 352 16.73 -11.19 -12.89
N PRO A 353 17.23 -9.96 -12.72
CA PRO A 353 18.57 -9.81 -12.19
C PRO A 353 18.53 -10.19 -10.72
N SER A 354 19.68 -10.59 -10.18
CA SER A 354 19.81 -10.98 -8.79
C SER A 354 19.17 -9.95 -7.83
N ALA A 355 17.95 -10.20 -7.34
CA ALA A 355 17.53 -9.57 -6.10
C ALA A 355 18.24 -10.28 -4.96
N THR A 356 18.71 -9.48 -4.00
CA THR A 356 19.31 -9.96 -2.78
C THR A 356 18.55 -9.38 -1.61
N THR A 357 17.94 -10.27 -0.84
CA THR A 357 17.89 -10.03 0.59
C THR A 357 19.28 -10.21 1.12
N ASP A 358 19.72 -9.28 1.97
CA ASP A 358 21.05 -9.28 2.55
C ASP A 358 21.04 -9.82 3.99
N ILE A 359 19.98 -9.56 4.76
CA ILE A 359 19.79 -10.09 6.12
C ILE A 359 18.29 -10.19 6.43
N SER A 360 17.88 -11.25 7.14
CA SER A 360 16.54 -11.37 7.73
C SER A 360 16.58 -11.73 9.20
N LYS A 361 15.58 -11.28 9.96
CA LYS A 361 15.40 -11.63 11.39
C LYS A 361 13.94 -11.93 11.70
N LEU A 362 13.72 -12.85 12.63
CA LEU A 362 12.42 -13.12 13.23
C LEU A 362 12.42 -12.62 14.68
N TYR A 363 11.30 -12.08 15.14
CA TYR A 363 11.12 -11.70 16.54
C TYR A 363 10.62 -12.91 17.33
N ILE A 364 11.53 -13.58 18.05
CA ILE A 364 11.25 -14.82 18.78
C ILE A 364 11.72 -14.66 20.22
N SER A 365 10.90 -15.12 21.17
CA SER A 365 11.24 -15.10 22.61
C SER A 365 11.68 -13.71 23.11
N ASN A 366 10.99 -12.65 22.66
CA ASN A 366 11.27 -11.25 23.00
C ASN A 366 12.64 -10.72 22.51
N SER A 367 13.16 -11.27 21.41
CA SER A 367 14.41 -10.82 20.80
C SER A 367 14.37 -10.96 19.29
N TRP A 368 15.09 -10.09 18.58
CA TRP A 368 15.32 -10.22 17.15
C TRP A 368 16.45 -11.23 16.90
N VAL A 369 16.15 -12.34 16.23
CA VAL A 369 17.13 -13.39 15.94
C VAL A 369 17.30 -13.51 14.44
N ASN A 370 18.55 -13.51 13.97
CA ASN A 370 18.91 -13.76 12.57
C ASN A 370 18.27 -15.04 12.05
N TRP A 371 17.49 -14.97 10.97
CA TRP A 371 16.80 -16.12 10.38
C TRP A 371 17.80 -17.04 9.66
N ASP A 372 17.79 -18.32 10.01
CA ASP A 372 18.78 -19.38 9.78
C ASP A 372 18.04 -20.73 9.84
N TRP A 373 17.55 -21.17 8.68
CA TRP A 373 16.79 -22.42 8.51
C TRP A 373 17.46 -23.66 9.16
N GLN A 374 18.80 -23.71 9.31
CA GLN A 374 19.47 -24.86 9.94
C GLN A 374 19.09 -25.01 11.40
N ARG A 375 18.70 -23.91 12.05
CA ARG A 375 18.25 -23.88 13.45
C ARG A 375 16.74 -23.98 13.58
N TRP A 376 15.98 -23.62 12.55
CA TRP A 376 14.51 -23.60 12.57
C TRP A 376 13.92 -24.65 11.64
N ALA A 377 13.57 -25.79 12.21
CA ALA A 377 13.04 -26.98 11.52
C ALA A 377 11.70 -26.76 10.77
N THR A 378 11.09 -25.58 10.87
CA THR A 378 9.85 -25.18 10.19
C THR A 378 10.08 -24.27 8.98
N THR A 379 11.34 -24.14 8.53
CA THR A 379 11.69 -23.29 7.36
C THR A 379 11.83 -24.14 6.10
N SER A 380 11.19 -23.71 5.01
CA SER A 380 11.25 -24.34 3.70
C SER A 380 11.54 -23.30 2.60
N LEU A 381 12.05 -23.77 1.47
CA LEU A 381 12.34 -22.95 0.29
C LEU A 381 11.16 -23.04 -0.70
N LEU A 382 10.65 -21.89 -1.12
CA LEU A 382 9.73 -21.77 -2.24
C LEU A 382 10.54 -21.71 -3.53
N THR A 383 10.37 -22.71 -4.38
CA THR A 383 10.96 -22.75 -5.72
C THR A 383 9.89 -22.80 -6.78
N CYS A 384 10.13 -22.12 -7.90
CA CYS A 384 9.38 -22.25 -9.14
C CYS A 384 10.29 -22.89 -10.18
N ASP A 385 9.79 -23.81 -11.02
CA ASP A 385 10.56 -24.50 -12.07
C ASP A 385 11.23 -23.56 -13.09
N THR A 386 10.90 -22.26 -13.08
CA THR A 386 11.44 -21.24 -13.99
C THR A 386 12.68 -20.54 -13.45
N TYR A 387 12.93 -20.59 -12.14
CA TYR A 387 13.95 -19.79 -11.48
C TYR A 387 14.80 -20.62 -10.51
N ASP A 388 16.12 -20.48 -10.60
CA ASP A 388 17.07 -21.03 -9.64
C ASP A 388 17.27 -20.05 -8.47
N THR A 389 17.16 -20.57 -7.25
CA THR A 389 17.47 -19.83 -6.01
C THR A 389 18.79 -20.33 -5.42
N HIS A 390 19.80 -19.46 -5.27
CA HIS A 390 21.10 -19.79 -4.67
C HIS A 390 21.30 -19.10 -3.33
N THR A 391 21.97 -19.75 -2.37
CA THR A 391 22.37 -19.15 -1.08
C THR A 391 23.85 -19.27 -0.79
N SER A 392 24.43 -18.25 -0.16
CA SER A 392 25.83 -18.28 0.27
C SER A 392 25.97 -18.78 1.71
N THR A 393 25.95 -20.10 1.93
CA THR A 393 26.34 -20.81 3.20
C THR A 393 25.62 -20.43 4.52
N SER A 394 24.88 -19.34 4.56
CA SER A 394 24.04 -18.82 5.63
C SER A 394 23.06 -17.88 4.93
N TYR A 395 21.77 -18.01 5.19
CA TYR A 395 20.68 -17.57 4.30
C TYR A 395 20.40 -16.07 4.40
N TYR A 396 21.46 -15.32 4.64
CA TYR A 396 21.47 -13.87 4.66
C TYR A 396 21.49 -13.35 3.23
N ASN A 397 22.15 -14.05 2.28
CA ASN A 397 22.09 -13.71 0.86
C ASN A 397 21.41 -14.80 0.05
N PHE A 398 20.31 -14.50 -0.64
CA PHE A 398 19.79 -15.34 -1.73
C PHE A 398 19.77 -14.61 -3.06
N TYR A 399 19.94 -15.36 -4.14
CA TYR A 399 19.99 -14.86 -5.51
C TYR A 399 18.99 -15.65 -6.35
N ILE A 400 18.26 -14.95 -7.22
CA ILE A 400 17.33 -15.56 -8.16
C ILE A 400 17.87 -15.39 -9.57
N HIS A 401 17.91 -16.49 -10.32
CA HIS A 401 18.35 -16.51 -11.71
C HIS A 401 17.30 -17.19 -12.56
N LYS A 402 16.98 -16.61 -13.72
CA LYS A 402 16.19 -17.28 -14.76
C LYS A 402 17.09 -18.26 -15.53
N HIS A 403 16.56 -19.42 -15.92
CA HIS A 403 17.22 -20.35 -16.84
C HIS A 403 17.59 -19.73 -18.19
#